data_AF-A0A927Y8V4-F1
#
_entry.id   AF-A0A927Y8V4-F1
#
_cell.length_a   1.000
_cell.length_b   1.000
_cell.length_c   1.000
_cell.angle_alpha   90.00
_cell.angle_beta   90.00
_cell.angle_gamma   90.00
#
_symmetry.space_group_name_H-M   'P 1'
#
loop_
_entity.id
_entity.type
_entity.pdbx_description
1 polymer ?
#
loop_
_entity_poly.entity_id
_entity_poly.type
_entity_poly.pdbx_seq_one_letter_code
_entity_poly.pdbx_strand_id
1 'polypeptide(L)'
;MIDWEEIINAESTDDLKEAKLWLFKEQMRLEKERQELEDTKDKFLKERASFMNEMNTLNRKSVMERKRLKEESLFFDKKMEILQNGFKQLEDDRRRLAQERRNFEIEREVQANRMDYYGDSSIVEVLFRNATNPLALRKRYKDLIKIYHPDNIAGDEELVQMINREFARRRREEA
;
A
#
# COMPACT_ATOMS: atom_id res chain seq x y z
N MET A 1 -32.07 76.23 3.36
CA MET A 1 -33.19 76.36 4.31
C MET A 1 -34.19 77.26 3.62
N ILE A 2 -35.44 76.83 3.45
CA ILE A 2 -36.45 77.63 2.74
C ILE A 2 -36.77 78.85 3.61
N ASP A 3 -36.64 80.05 3.04
CA ASP A 3 -36.98 81.29 3.73
C ASP A 3 -38.48 81.56 3.59
N TRP A 4 -39.23 81.05 4.55
CA TRP A 4 -40.69 81.17 4.55
C TRP A 4 -41.14 82.62 4.79
N GLU A 5 -40.30 83.49 5.36
CA GLU A 5 -40.64 84.90 5.58
C GLU A 5 -40.72 85.69 4.26
N GLU A 6 -39.87 85.38 3.30
CA GLU A 6 -39.85 85.99 1.96
C GLU A 6 -41.09 85.61 1.13
N ILE A 7 -41.54 84.36 1.24
CA ILE A 7 -42.74 83.86 0.54
C ILE A 7 -44.02 84.43 1.15
N ILE A 8 -44.05 84.63 2.47
CA ILE A 8 -45.20 85.19 3.20
C ILE A 8 -45.36 86.69 2.93
N ASN A 9 -44.26 87.41 2.68
CA ASN A 9 -44.25 88.86 2.41
C ASN A 9 -44.40 89.23 0.92
N ALA A 10 -44.65 88.27 0.03
CA ALA A 10 -44.83 88.53 -1.40
C ALA A 10 -46.11 89.34 -1.68
N GLU A 11 -45.97 90.63 -2.03
CA GLU A 11 -47.09 91.55 -2.29
C GLU A 11 -47.64 91.44 -3.74
N SER A 12 -46.88 90.85 -4.67
CA SER A 12 -47.23 90.69 -6.09
C SER A 12 -47.66 89.27 -6.44
N THR A 13 -48.68 89.16 -7.31
CA THR A 13 -49.15 87.85 -7.83
C THR A 13 -48.10 87.11 -8.65
N ASP A 14 -47.08 87.80 -9.18
CA ASP A 14 -46.00 87.17 -9.96
C ASP A 14 -44.90 86.58 -9.06
N ASP A 15 -44.55 87.23 -7.95
CA ASP A 15 -43.59 86.71 -6.97
C ASP A 15 -44.09 85.41 -6.35
N LEU A 16 -45.40 85.33 -6.08
CA LEU A 16 -46.06 84.12 -5.59
C LEU A 16 -46.03 82.97 -6.61
N LYS A 17 -46.11 83.27 -7.92
CA LYS A 17 -46.00 82.26 -8.98
C LYS A 17 -44.56 81.74 -9.09
N GLU A 18 -43.58 82.62 -8.94
CA GLU A 18 -42.17 82.24 -8.97
C GLU A 18 -41.80 81.34 -7.79
N ALA A 19 -42.24 81.69 -6.58
CA ALA A 19 -42.09 80.86 -5.39
C ALA A 19 -42.76 79.47 -5.55
N LYS A 20 -43.98 79.43 -6.09
CA LYS A 20 -44.69 78.16 -6.39
C LYS A 20 -43.92 77.31 -7.40
N LEU A 21 -43.37 77.93 -8.45
CA LEU A 21 -42.61 77.23 -9.48
C LEU A 21 -41.28 76.67 -8.92
N TRP A 22 -40.63 77.43 -8.02
CA TRP A 22 -39.44 76.98 -7.32
C TRP A 22 -39.74 75.79 -6.39
N LEU A 23 -40.78 75.88 -5.55
CA LEU A 23 -41.20 74.78 -4.67
C LEU A 23 -41.55 73.52 -5.47
N PHE A 24 -42.21 73.66 -6.61
CA PHE A 24 -42.51 72.52 -7.48
C PHE A 24 -41.24 71.88 -8.06
N LYS A 25 -40.28 72.69 -8.53
CA LYS A 25 -38.97 72.19 -9.01
C LYS A 25 -38.20 71.48 -7.89
N GLU A 26 -38.22 72.05 -6.69
CA GLU A 26 -37.55 71.47 -5.52
C GLU A 26 -38.23 70.17 -5.07
N GLN A 27 -39.56 70.12 -5.07
CA GLN A 27 -40.31 68.89 -4.82
C GLN A 27 -39.98 67.80 -5.84
N MET A 28 -39.86 68.15 -7.13
CA MET A 28 -39.44 67.22 -8.18
C MET A 28 -37.99 66.73 -7.98
N ARG A 29 -37.08 67.61 -7.54
CA ARG A 29 -35.70 67.24 -7.21
C ARG A 29 -35.64 66.27 -6.03
N LEU A 30 -36.34 66.59 -4.95
CA LEU A 30 -36.39 65.75 -3.74
C LEU A 30 -37.03 64.39 -4.02
N GLU A 31 -38.08 64.33 -4.85
CA GLU A 31 -38.69 63.06 -5.22
C GLU A 31 -37.76 62.21 -6.08
N LYS A 32 -37.03 62.84 -7.00
CA LYS A 32 -35.99 62.16 -7.78
C LYS A 32 -34.88 61.59 -6.89
N GLU A 33 -34.38 62.38 -5.93
CA GLU A 33 -33.36 61.92 -4.97
C GLU A 33 -33.88 60.79 -4.08
N ARG A 34 -35.14 60.85 -3.62
CA ARG A 34 -35.77 59.73 -2.89
C ARG A 34 -35.84 58.46 -3.74
N GLN A 35 -36.21 58.57 -5.00
CA GLN A 35 -36.29 57.43 -5.90
C GLN A 35 -34.91 56.81 -6.15
N GLU A 36 -33.89 57.63 -6.42
CA GLU A 36 -32.51 57.15 -6.59
C GLU A 36 -31.98 56.47 -5.32
N LEU A 37 -32.31 57.01 -4.14
CA LEU A 37 -31.95 56.39 -2.87
C LEU A 37 -32.64 55.05 -2.65
N GLU A 38 -33.93 54.94 -2.99
CA GLU A 38 -34.64 53.65 -2.87
C GLU A 38 -34.09 52.61 -3.86
N ASP A 39 -33.79 53.03 -5.10
CA ASP A 39 -33.20 52.16 -6.12
C ASP A 39 -31.83 51.62 -5.70
N THR A 40 -30.99 52.46 -5.07
CA THR A 40 -29.66 52.05 -4.57
C THR A 40 -29.78 51.10 -3.38
N LYS A 41 -30.72 51.36 -2.46
CA LYS A 41 -31.02 50.48 -1.33
C LYS A 41 -31.53 49.11 -1.81
N ASP A 42 -32.40 49.08 -2.81
CA ASP A 42 -32.89 47.84 -3.40
C ASP A 42 -31.80 47.03 -4.08
N LYS A 43 -30.90 47.70 -4.83
CA LYS A 43 -29.71 47.06 -5.42
C LYS A 43 -28.82 46.47 -4.32
N PHE A 44 -28.55 47.24 -3.28
CA PHE A 44 -27.73 46.78 -2.15
C PHE A 44 -28.34 45.57 -1.44
N LEU A 45 -29.66 45.55 -1.23
CA LEU A 45 -30.34 44.41 -0.63
C LEU A 45 -30.24 43.15 -1.49
N LYS A 46 -30.37 43.30 -2.82
CA LYS A 46 -30.20 42.20 -3.78
C LYS A 46 -28.77 41.66 -3.78
N GLU A 47 -27.78 42.54 -3.78
CA GLU A 47 -26.36 42.15 -3.69
C GLU A 47 -26.05 41.43 -2.38
N ARG A 48 -26.54 41.94 -1.25
CA ARG A 48 -26.39 41.30 0.05
C ARG A 48 -27.00 39.90 0.08
N ALA A 49 -28.18 39.72 -0.51
CA ALA A 49 -28.82 38.42 -0.61
C ALA A 49 -28.03 37.45 -1.51
N SER A 50 -27.54 37.92 -2.66
CA SER A 50 -26.69 37.14 -3.55
C SER A 50 -25.39 36.71 -2.87
N PHE A 51 -24.71 37.64 -2.20
CA PHE A 51 -23.48 37.38 -1.48
C PHE A 51 -23.67 36.37 -0.34
N MET A 52 -24.77 36.49 0.40
CA MET A 52 -25.10 35.53 1.46
C MET A 52 -25.31 34.11 0.89
N ASN A 53 -25.97 33.98 -0.25
CA ASN A 53 -26.15 32.70 -0.93
C ASN A 53 -24.82 32.12 -1.43
N GLU A 54 -23.94 32.96 -1.99
CA GLU A 54 -22.61 32.56 -2.43
C GLU A 54 -21.74 32.12 -1.24
N MET A 55 -21.73 32.88 -0.15
CA MET A 55 -21.03 32.50 1.09
C MET A 55 -21.54 31.17 1.63
N ASN A 56 -22.85 30.97 1.68
CA ASN A 56 -23.44 29.71 2.16
C ASN A 56 -23.07 28.52 1.27
N THR A 57 -23.08 28.69 -0.05
CA THR A 57 -22.70 27.63 -0.99
C THR A 57 -21.20 27.31 -0.92
N LEU A 58 -20.34 28.33 -0.86
CA LEU A 58 -18.90 28.16 -0.65
C LEU A 58 -18.58 27.48 0.67
N ASN A 59 -19.24 27.89 1.76
CA ASN A 59 -19.02 27.31 3.08
C ASN A 59 -19.44 25.82 3.10
N ARG A 60 -20.58 25.48 2.50
CA ARG A 60 -21.02 24.08 2.34
C ARG A 60 -19.98 23.26 1.56
N LYS A 61 -19.49 23.77 0.43
CA LYS A 61 -18.45 23.10 -0.37
C LYS A 61 -17.16 22.90 0.44
N SER A 62 -16.70 23.95 1.14
CA SER A 62 -15.50 23.91 1.99
C SER A 62 -15.62 22.87 3.11
N VAL A 63 -16.77 22.80 3.78
CA VAL A 63 -17.01 21.80 4.84
C VAL A 63 -17.00 20.38 4.27
N MET A 64 -17.66 20.16 3.13
CA MET A 64 -17.66 18.85 2.47
C MET A 64 -16.26 18.43 2.04
N GLU A 65 -15.48 19.35 1.46
CA GLU A 65 -14.11 19.07 1.02
C GLU A 65 -13.20 18.75 2.22
N ARG A 66 -13.32 19.49 3.31
CA ARG A 66 -12.60 19.18 4.56
C ARG A 66 -12.95 17.82 5.13
N LYS A 67 -14.22 17.39 5.04
CA LYS A 67 -14.63 16.04 5.46
C LYS A 67 -14.01 14.98 4.56
N ARG A 68 -14.11 15.16 3.24
CA ARG A 68 -13.51 14.26 2.23
C ARG A 68 -12.01 14.10 2.45
N LEU A 69 -11.28 15.19 2.63
CA LEU A 69 -9.84 15.16 2.89
C LEU A 69 -9.49 14.41 4.18
N LYS A 70 -10.30 14.55 5.24
CA LYS A 70 -10.10 13.78 6.49
C LYS A 70 -10.32 12.29 6.27
N GLU A 71 -11.36 11.92 5.54
CA GLU A 71 -11.65 10.53 5.20
C GLU A 71 -10.55 9.92 4.32
N GLU A 72 -10.08 10.66 3.31
CA GLU A 72 -8.96 10.27 2.46
C GLU A 72 -7.66 10.11 3.26
N SER A 73 -7.36 11.02 4.20
CA SER A 73 -6.22 10.90 5.11
C SER A 73 -6.30 9.64 5.96
N LEU A 74 -7.45 9.38 6.60
CA LEU A 74 -7.64 8.17 7.41
C LEU A 74 -7.52 6.89 6.58
N PHE A 75 -8.00 6.92 5.35
CA PHE A 75 -7.88 5.81 4.42
C PHE A 75 -6.43 5.57 4.01
N PHE A 76 -5.68 6.64 3.76
CA PHE A 76 -4.25 6.57 3.49
C PHE A 76 -3.48 5.99 4.68
N ASP A 77 -3.76 6.43 5.90
CA ASP A 77 -3.10 5.95 7.12
C ASP A 77 -3.33 4.44 7.30
N LYS A 78 -4.57 3.96 7.11
CA LYS A 78 -4.88 2.52 7.17
C LYS A 78 -4.13 1.73 6.09
N LYS A 79 -4.04 2.25 4.87
CA LYS A 79 -3.27 1.60 3.79
C LYS A 79 -1.78 1.55 4.11
N MET A 80 -1.24 2.65 4.65
CA MET A 80 0.14 2.73 5.07
C MET A 80 0.44 1.71 6.18
N GLU A 81 -0.45 1.58 7.16
CA GLU A 81 -0.34 0.59 8.24
C GLU A 81 -0.31 -0.84 7.70
N ILE A 82 -1.21 -1.18 6.76
CA ILE A 82 -1.23 -2.51 6.12
C ILE A 82 0.10 -2.77 5.40
N LEU A 83 0.61 -1.80 4.66
CA LEU A 83 1.90 -1.93 3.95
C LEU A 83 3.05 -2.13 4.93
N GLN A 84 3.14 -1.30 5.97
CA GLN A 84 4.17 -1.42 7.01
C GLN A 84 4.13 -2.79 7.69
N ASN A 85 2.94 -3.26 8.04
CA ASN A 85 2.75 -4.59 8.62
C ASN A 85 3.15 -5.71 7.63
N GLY A 86 2.81 -5.57 6.35
CA GLY A 86 3.23 -6.50 5.30
C GLY A 86 4.76 -6.57 5.15
N PHE A 87 5.45 -5.42 5.12
CA PHE A 87 6.91 -5.39 5.08
C PHE A 87 7.55 -6.00 6.33
N LYS A 88 6.97 -5.75 7.51
CA LYS A 88 7.45 -6.35 8.75
C LYS A 88 7.33 -7.88 8.74
N GLN A 89 6.19 -8.40 8.27
CA GLN A 89 5.99 -9.85 8.10
C GLN A 89 6.99 -10.44 7.12
N LEU A 90 7.22 -9.79 5.96
CA LEU A 90 8.20 -10.26 4.98
C LEU A 90 9.62 -10.28 5.55
N GLU A 91 9.98 -9.29 6.36
CA GLU A 91 11.29 -9.25 7.02
C GLU A 91 11.43 -10.38 8.06
N ASP A 92 10.38 -10.66 8.82
CA ASP A 92 10.34 -11.78 9.76
C ASP A 92 10.44 -13.13 9.04
N ASP A 93 9.72 -13.32 7.94
CA ASP A 93 9.77 -14.52 7.11
C ASP A 93 11.15 -14.70 6.46
N ARG A 94 11.76 -13.61 5.97
CA ARG A 94 13.13 -13.61 5.45
C ARG A 94 14.13 -14.07 6.50
N ARG A 95 13.98 -13.62 7.75
CA ARG A 95 14.84 -14.03 8.87
C ARG A 95 14.63 -15.50 9.24
N ARG A 96 13.39 -15.98 9.26
CA ARG A 96 13.08 -17.40 9.50
C ARG A 96 13.70 -18.29 8.44
N LEU A 97 13.51 -17.97 7.16
CA LEU A 97 14.10 -18.72 6.05
C LEU A 97 15.64 -18.72 6.10
N ALA A 98 16.25 -17.59 6.46
CA ALA A 98 17.70 -17.52 6.65
C ALA A 98 18.17 -18.41 7.82
N GLN A 99 17.39 -18.48 8.90
CA GLN A 99 17.68 -19.36 10.02
C GLN A 99 17.54 -20.84 9.64
N GLU A 100 16.46 -21.21 8.96
CA GLU A 100 16.24 -22.57 8.48
C GLU A 100 17.35 -23.01 7.53
N ARG A 101 17.74 -22.15 6.57
CA ARG A 101 18.88 -22.43 5.67
C ARG A 101 20.16 -22.71 6.44
N ARG A 102 20.50 -21.89 7.44
CA ARG A 102 21.67 -22.12 8.30
C ARG A 102 21.57 -23.44 9.07
N ASN A 103 20.41 -23.75 9.63
CA ASN A 103 20.19 -25.00 10.34
C ASN A 103 20.36 -26.20 9.40
N PHE A 104 19.79 -26.16 8.20
CA PHE A 104 19.95 -27.19 7.18
C PHE A 104 21.41 -27.36 6.74
N GLU A 105 22.15 -26.26 6.59
CA GLU A 105 23.58 -26.32 6.26
C GLU A 105 24.38 -27.02 7.37
N ILE A 106 24.11 -26.70 8.63
CA ILE A 106 24.73 -27.36 9.79
C ILE A 106 24.34 -28.84 9.85
N GLU A 107 23.06 -29.18 9.68
CA GLU A 107 22.60 -30.58 9.64
C GLU A 107 23.26 -31.36 8.51
N ARG A 108 23.37 -30.76 7.32
CA ARG A 108 24.07 -31.35 6.18
C ARG A 108 25.55 -31.56 6.47
N GLU A 109 26.22 -30.60 7.10
CA GLU A 109 27.64 -30.71 7.48
C GLU A 109 27.85 -31.77 8.58
N VAL A 110 26.98 -31.84 9.58
CA VAL A 110 27.02 -32.90 10.61
C VAL A 110 26.74 -34.26 9.99
N GLN A 111 25.80 -34.36 9.04
CA GLN A 111 25.49 -35.60 8.35
C GLN A 111 26.62 -36.03 7.41
N ALA A 112 27.25 -35.10 6.70
CA ALA A 112 28.46 -35.36 5.91
C ALA A 112 29.61 -35.84 6.80
N ASN A 113 29.86 -35.15 7.92
CA ASN A 113 30.87 -35.58 8.91
C ASN A 113 30.54 -36.94 9.53
N ARG A 114 29.26 -37.27 9.77
CA ARG A 114 28.87 -38.62 10.24
C ARG A 114 29.05 -39.68 9.17
N MET A 115 28.79 -39.38 7.90
CA MET A 115 29.09 -40.27 6.77
C MET A 115 30.60 -40.52 6.66
N ASP A 116 31.42 -39.48 6.82
CA ASP A 116 32.89 -39.62 6.92
C ASP A 116 33.32 -40.48 8.12
N TYR A 117 32.62 -40.38 9.27
CA TYR A 117 32.94 -41.13 10.48
C TYR A 117 32.56 -42.62 10.42
N TYR A 118 31.53 -42.98 9.65
CA TYR A 118 31.21 -44.39 9.40
C TYR A 118 32.00 -44.97 8.24
N GLY A 119 32.67 -44.14 7.43
CA GLY A 119 33.53 -44.58 6.36
C GLY A 119 32.76 -45.30 5.26
N ASP A 120 32.98 -44.86 4.03
CA ASP A 120 32.56 -45.50 2.78
C ASP A 120 32.69 -47.06 2.83
N SER A 121 33.74 -47.56 3.50
CA SER A 121 33.99 -48.99 3.74
C SER A 121 32.91 -49.73 4.56
N SER A 122 32.22 -49.08 5.50
CA SER A 122 31.20 -49.70 6.37
C SER A 122 29.91 -50.04 5.63
N ILE A 123 29.51 -49.21 4.65
CA ILE A 123 28.26 -49.40 3.92
C ILE A 123 28.32 -50.68 3.10
N VAL A 124 29.43 -50.92 2.40
CA VAL A 124 29.57 -52.09 1.54
C VAL A 124 29.82 -53.36 2.36
N GLU A 125 30.45 -53.26 3.53
CA GLU A 125 30.52 -54.36 4.49
C GLU A 125 29.15 -54.84 4.96
N VAL A 126 28.21 -53.92 5.16
CA VAL A 126 26.80 -54.24 5.49
C VAL A 126 26.08 -54.90 4.31
N LEU A 127 26.32 -54.45 3.07
CA LEU A 127 25.67 -55.02 1.88
C LEU A 127 26.02 -56.49 1.64
N PHE A 128 27.21 -56.91 2.06
CA PHE A 128 27.70 -58.29 2.00
C PHE A 128 27.55 -59.07 3.32
N ARG A 129 26.98 -58.48 4.38
CA ARG A 129 26.88 -59.10 5.72
C ARG A 129 26.25 -60.50 5.72
N ASN A 130 25.26 -60.72 4.87
CA ASN A 130 24.51 -61.99 4.79
C ASN A 130 25.09 -62.98 3.77
N ALA A 131 26.19 -62.65 3.10
CA ALA A 131 26.88 -63.52 2.15
C ALA A 131 28.00 -64.28 2.88
N THR A 132 27.64 -65.41 3.50
CA THR A 132 28.55 -66.24 4.32
C THR A 132 29.15 -67.43 3.57
N ASN A 133 28.78 -67.63 2.30
CA ASN A 133 29.25 -68.74 1.47
C ASN A 133 29.67 -68.20 0.09
N PRO A 134 30.72 -68.74 -0.54
CA PRO A 134 31.19 -68.34 -1.88
C PRO A 134 30.10 -68.23 -2.95
N LEU A 135 29.10 -69.12 -2.93
CA LEU A 135 27.96 -69.06 -3.87
C LEU A 135 27.02 -67.90 -3.56
N ALA A 136 26.75 -67.66 -2.28
CA ALA A 136 25.93 -66.53 -1.81
C ALA A 136 26.64 -65.19 -2.08
N LEU A 137 27.96 -65.14 -1.94
CA LEU A 137 28.79 -63.97 -2.24
C LEU A 137 28.73 -63.59 -3.72
N ARG A 138 28.91 -64.56 -4.63
CA ARG A 138 28.79 -64.32 -6.07
C ARG A 138 27.37 -63.91 -6.49
N LYS A 139 26.35 -64.54 -5.89
CA LYS A 139 24.95 -64.19 -6.15
C LYS A 139 24.65 -62.77 -5.68
N ARG A 140 25.01 -62.43 -4.44
CA ARG A 140 24.80 -61.11 -3.86
C ARG A 140 25.54 -60.03 -4.63
N TYR A 141 26.78 -60.29 -5.05
CA TYR A 141 27.54 -59.39 -5.90
C TYR A 141 26.79 -59.07 -7.22
N LYS A 142 26.30 -60.09 -7.93
CA LYS A 142 25.54 -59.88 -9.17
C LYS A 142 24.24 -59.10 -8.94
N ASP A 143 23.52 -59.40 -7.86
CA ASP A 143 22.29 -58.71 -7.50
C ASP A 143 22.56 -57.23 -7.19
N LEU A 144 23.64 -56.94 -6.47
CA LEU A 144 24.05 -55.58 -6.13
C LEU A 144 24.47 -54.78 -7.37
N ILE A 145 25.29 -55.36 -8.26
CA ILE A 145 25.67 -54.71 -9.53
C ILE A 145 24.44 -54.47 -10.40
N LYS A 146 23.49 -55.42 -10.43
CA LYS A 146 22.24 -55.24 -11.20
C LYS A 146 21.37 -54.10 -10.69
N ILE A 147 21.42 -53.78 -9.39
CA ILE A 147 20.65 -52.68 -8.80
C ILE A 147 21.39 -51.35 -8.98
N TYR A 148 22.68 -51.31 -8.63
CA TYR A 148 23.46 -50.07 -8.52
C TYR A 148 24.29 -49.71 -9.77
N HIS A 149 24.16 -50.45 -10.88
CA HIS A 149 24.85 -50.10 -12.12
C HIS A 149 24.57 -48.64 -12.53
N PRO A 150 25.58 -47.86 -12.99
CA PRO A 150 25.41 -46.45 -13.34
C PRO A 150 24.32 -46.17 -14.39
N ASP A 151 23.98 -47.18 -15.20
CA ASP A 151 22.91 -47.07 -16.22
C ASP A 151 21.47 -47.21 -15.64
N ASN A 152 21.33 -47.47 -14.33
CA ASN A 152 20.03 -47.62 -13.68
C ASN A 152 19.56 -46.30 -13.02
N ILE A 153 18.24 -46.18 -12.78
CA ILE A 153 17.62 -45.01 -12.11
C ILE A 153 18.17 -44.75 -10.69
N ALA A 154 18.61 -45.81 -10.01
CA ALA A 154 19.27 -45.76 -8.69
C ALA A 154 20.76 -46.14 -8.79
N GLY A 155 21.37 -45.90 -9.95
CA GLY A 155 22.77 -46.19 -10.23
C GLY A 155 23.72 -45.22 -9.53
N ASP A 156 24.84 -45.75 -9.04
CA ASP A 156 25.90 -44.97 -8.41
C ASP A 156 27.25 -45.59 -8.78
N GLU A 157 28.04 -44.86 -9.57
CA GLU A 157 29.33 -45.31 -10.07
C GLU A 157 30.36 -45.51 -8.94
N GLU A 158 30.34 -44.65 -7.92
CA GLU A 158 31.26 -44.72 -6.78
C GLU A 158 30.93 -45.96 -5.93
N LEU A 159 29.65 -46.18 -5.64
CA LEU A 159 29.18 -47.34 -4.90
C LEU A 159 29.52 -48.67 -5.62
N VAL A 160 29.39 -48.72 -6.96
CA VAL A 160 29.76 -49.90 -7.75
C VAL A 160 31.26 -50.20 -7.63
N GLN A 161 32.13 -49.19 -7.66
CA GLN A 161 33.56 -49.39 -7.47
C GLN A 161 33.86 -49.98 -6.09
N MET A 162 33.18 -49.51 -5.05
CA MET A 162 33.37 -50.03 -3.71
C MET A 162 32.85 -51.47 -3.56
N ILE A 163 31.69 -51.79 -4.14
CA ILE A 163 31.13 -53.15 -4.19
C ILE A 163 32.11 -54.11 -4.88
N ASN A 164 32.76 -53.68 -5.97
CA ASN A 164 33.79 -54.44 -6.65
C ASN A 164 35.03 -54.69 -5.77
N ARG A 165 35.51 -53.65 -5.06
CA ARG A 165 36.66 -53.77 -4.14
C ARG A 165 36.36 -54.73 -3.00
N GLU A 166 35.18 -54.63 -2.39
CA GLU A 166 34.81 -55.47 -1.24
C GLU A 166 34.60 -56.94 -1.63
N PHE A 167 33.96 -57.19 -2.77
CA PHE A 167 33.83 -58.53 -3.30
C PHE A 167 35.18 -59.16 -3.62
N ALA A 168 36.12 -58.39 -4.17
CA ALA A 168 37.48 -58.86 -4.41
C ALA A 168 38.28 -59.11 -3.12
N ARG A 169 37.99 -58.38 -2.03
CA ARG A 169 38.55 -58.63 -0.69
C ARG A 169 38.05 -59.98 -0.15
N ARG A 170 36.73 -60.16 -0.02
CA ARG A 170 36.15 -61.39 0.54
C ARG A 170 36.43 -62.63 -0.30
N ARG A 171 36.46 -62.51 -1.63
CA ARG A 171 36.85 -63.61 -2.51
C ARG A 171 38.31 -64.05 -2.29
N ARG A 172 39.20 -63.14 -1.89
CA ARG A 172 40.59 -63.47 -1.54
C ARG A 172 40.72 -64.11 -0.15
N GLU A 173 39.81 -63.79 0.77
CA GLU A 173 39.75 -64.37 2.12
C GLU A 173 39.12 -65.78 2.14
N GLU A 174 38.22 -66.07 1.19
CA GLU A 174 37.55 -67.38 1.03
C GLU A 174 38.33 -68.39 0.14
N ALA A 175 39.48 -68.00 -0.42
CA ALA A 175 40.32 -68.83 -1.32
C ALA A 175 41.51 -69.44 -0.58
#